data_AF-A0A4Y7TY53-F1
#
_entry.id   AF-A0A4Y7TY53-F1
#
_cell.length_a   1.000
_cell.length_b   1.000
_cell.length_c   1.000
_cell.angle_alpha   90.00
_cell.angle_beta   90.00
_cell.angle_gamma   90.00
#
_symmetry.space_group_name_H-M   'P 1'
#
loop_
_entity.id
_entity.type
_entity.pdbx_description
1 polymer ?
#
loop_
_entity_poly.entity_id
_entity_poly.type
_entity_poly.pdbx_seq_one_letter_code
_entity_poly.pdbx_strand_id
1 'polypeptide(L)' 'MPTEFEMRRRNEKFAKDVREGKKATHSSRADKLAQRSPISAWALGVVMFVVFGG' A
#
# COMPACT_ATOMS: atom_id res chain seq x y z
N MET A 1 -17.02 14.49 6.20
CA MET A 1 -15.59 14.15 6.06
C MET A 1 -15.11 13.64 7.42
N PRO A 2 -14.28 12.58 7.50
CA PRO A 2 -13.77 12.11 8.78
C PRO A 2 -12.86 13.18 9.39
N THR A 3 -13.00 13.45 10.69
CA THR A 3 -12.12 14.38 11.41
C THR A 3 -10.76 13.74 11.67
N GLU A 4 -9.72 14.55 11.88
CA GLU A 4 -8.36 14.05 12.09
C GLU A 4 -8.25 13.09 13.28
N PHE A 5 -9.03 13.34 14.34
CA PHE A 5 -9.12 12.47 15.51
C PHE A 5 -9.64 11.07 15.18
N GLU A 6 -10.65 10.98 14.32
CA GLU A 6 -11.19 9.69 13.87
C GLU A 6 -10.21 8.94 12.97
N MET A 7 -9.37 9.65 12.22
CA MET A 7 -8.32 9.02 11.40
C MET A 7 -7.20 8.46 12.27
N ARG A 8 -6.76 9.21 13.30
CA ARG A 8 -5.74 8.74 14.25
C ARG A 8 -6.19 7.48 14.98
N ARG A 9 -7.43 7.46 15.50
CA ARG A 9 -8.00 6.30 16.18
C ARG A 9 -8.08 5.06 15.28
N ARG A 10 -8.35 5.24 13.98
CA ARG A 10 -8.35 4.14 13.00
C ARG A 10 -6.94 3.63 12.71
N ASN A 11 -5.95 4.51 12.60
CA ASN A 11 -4.56 4.13 12.38
C ASN A 11 -3.97 3.38 13.59
N GLU A 12 -4.30 3.80 14.81
CA GLU A 12 -3.89 3.11 16.05
C GLU A 12 -4.46 1.69 16.12
N LYS A 13 -5.75 1.54 15.78
CA LYS A 13 -6.39 0.21 15.71
C LYS A 13 -5.72 -0.68 14.68
N PHE A 14 -5.47 -0.16 13.48
CA PHE A 14 -4.77 -0.88 12.42
C PHE A 14 -3.35 -1.31 12.84
N ALA A 15 -2.59 -0.41 13.45
CA ALA A 15 -1.24 -0.72 13.92
C ALA A 15 -1.22 -1.82 14.99
N LYS A 16 -2.22 -1.82 15.89
CA LYS A 16 -2.39 -2.87 16.90
C LYS A 16 -2.76 -4.22 16.26
N ASP A 17 -3.72 -4.22 15.34
CA ASP A 17 -4.18 -5.45 14.67
C ASP A 17 -3.04 -6.12 13.86
N VAL A 18 -2.21 -5.31 13.17
CA VAL A 18 -1.02 -5.79 12.43
C VAL A 18 0.03 -6.35 13.39
N ARG A 19 0.29 -5.68 14.52
CA ARG A 19 1.22 -6.16 15.55
C ARG A 19 0.77 -7.47 16.19
N GLU A 20 -0.53 -7.67 16.34
CA GLU A 20 -1.12 -8.91 16.85
C GLU A 20 -1.08 -10.07 15.81
N GLY A 21 -0.52 -9.85 14.62
CA GLY A 21 -0.44 -10.85 13.56
C GLY A 21 -1.79 -11.15 12.90
N LYS A 22 -2.83 -10.37 13.22
CA LYS A 22 -4.14 -10.51 12.56
C LYS A 22 -4.05 -9.84 11.19
N LYS A 23 -4.44 -10.59 10.15
CA LYS A 23 -4.55 -10.03 8.80
C LYS A 23 -5.55 -8.87 8.87
N ALA A 24 -5.08 -7.65 8.65
CA ALA A 24 -5.93 -6.46 8.75
C ALA A 24 -7.19 -6.66 7.90
N THR A 25 -8.37 -6.58 8.51
CA THR A 25 -9.67 -6.81 7.83
C THR A 25 -9.86 -5.88 6.63
N HIS A 26 -9.18 -4.72 6.65
CA HIS A 26 -9.06 -3.84 5.51
C HIS A 26 -7.59 -3.63 5.14
N SER A 27 -7.24 -3.94 3.90
CA SER A 27 -5.96 -3.59 3.30
C SER A 27 -5.77 -2.07 3.29
N SER A 28 -4.53 -1.62 3.53
CA SER A 28 -4.19 -0.21 3.48
C SER A 28 -4.47 0.35 2.08
N ARG A 29 -4.67 1.68 1.97
CA ARG A 29 -4.74 2.33 0.66
C ARG A 29 -3.47 2.06 -0.16
N ALA A 30 -2.31 1.99 0.50
CA ALA A 30 -1.05 1.64 -0.13
C ALA A 30 -1.07 0.20 -0.67
N ASP A 31 -1.53 -0.77 0.12
CA ASP A 31 -1.63 -2.17 -0.30
C ASP A 31 -2.59 -2.35 -1.48
N LYS A 32 -3.73 -1.65 -1.45
CA LYS A 32 -4.69 -1.66 -2.57
C LYS A 32 -4.10 -1.08 -3.84
N LEU A 33 -3.23 -0.07 -3.73
CA LEU A 33 -2.56 0.55 -4.87
C LEU A 33 -1.48 -0.38 -5.43
N ALA A 34 -0.69 -1.00 -4.55
CA ALA A 34 0.33 -1.97 -4.90
C ALA A 34 -0.26 -3.23 -5.55
N GLN A 35 -1.43 -3.68 -5.11
CA GLN A 35 -2.11 -4.83 -5.69
C GLN A 35 -2.86 -4.51 -6.99
N ARG A 36 -3.09 -3.22 -7.28
CA ARG A 36 -3.72 -2.77 -8.53
C ARG A 36 -2.76 -2.67 -9.70
N SER A 37 -1.46 -2.49 -9.47
CA SER A 37 -0.50 -2.36 -10.56
C SER A 37 -0.34 -3.71 -11.27
N PRO A 38 -0.69 -3.81 -12.57
CA PRO A 38 -0.54 -5.06 -13.32
C PRO A 38 0.94 -5.34 -13.69
N ILE A 39 1.81 -4.35 -13.53
CA ILE A 39 3.23 -4.42 -13.86
C ILE A 39 4.02 -4.43 -12.56
N SER A 40 4.88 -5.43 -12.39
CA SER A 40 5.80 -5.49 -11.25
C SER A 40 6.82 -4.36 -11.32
N ALA A 41 7.33 -3.90 -10.18
CA ALA A 41 8.36 -2.86 -10.13
C ALA A 41 9.60 -3.24 -10.97
N TRP A 42 9.93 -4.53 -11.03
CA TRP A 42 11.02 -5.06 -11.86
C TRP A 42 10.74 -4.91 -13.36
N ALA A 43 9.54 -5.26 -13.81
CA ALA A 43 9.14 -5.10 -15.21
C ALA A 43 9.13 -3.62 -15.63
N LEU A 44 8.70 -2.72 -14.73
CA LEU A 44 8.81 -1.27 -14.91
C LEU A 44 10.25 -0.81 -15.11
N GLY A 45 11.20 -1.38 -14.35
CA GLY A 45 12.64 -1.12 -14.49
C GLY A 45 13.17 -1.54 -15.85
N VAL A 46 12.78 -2.71 -16.36
CA VAL A 46 13.18 -3.19 -17.71
C VAL A 46 12.64 -2.26 -18.80
N VAL A 47 11.37 -1.85 -18.71
CA VAL A 47 10.78 -0.91 -19.69
C VAL A 47 11.53 0.41 -19.69
N MET A 48 11.83 0.98 -18.52
CA MET A 48 12.64 2.20 -18.45
C MET A 48 14.04 2.02 -19.05
N PHE A 49 14.70 0.90 -18.76
CA PHE A 49 16.03 0.63 -19.32
C PHE A 49 15.99 0.56 -20.86
N VAL A 50 14.98 -0.09 -21.45
CA VAL A 50 14.84 -0.15 -22.91
C VAL A 50 14.54 1.22 -23.51
N VAL A 51 13.71 2.04 -22.85
CA VAL A 51 13.31 3.36 -23.37
C VAL A 51 14.43 4.41 -23.25
N PHE A 52 15.21 4.39 -22.16
CA PHE A 52 16.24 5.40 -21.88
C PHE A 52 17.68 4.93 -22.12
N GLY A 53 17.94 3.63 -22.08
CA GLY A 53 19.26 3.02 -22.20
C GLY A 53 19.48 2.21 -23.47
N GLY A 54 18.57 2.33 -24.45
CA GLY A 54 18.77 1.85 -25.82
C GLY A 54 19.85 2.63 -26.56
#